data_AF-A0A7S9QBB5-F1
#
_entry.id   AF-A0A7S9QBB5-F1
#
_cell.length_a   1.000
_cell.length_b   1.000
_cell.length_c   1.000
_cell.angle_alpha   90.00
_cell.angle_beta   90.00
_cell.angle_gamma   90.00
#
_symmetry.space_group_name_H-M   'P 1'
#
loop_
_entity.id
_entity.type
_entity.pdbx_description
1 polymer ?
#
loop_
_entity_poly.entity_id
_entity_poly.type
_entity_poly.pdbx_seq_one_letter_code
_entity_poly.pdbx_strand_id
1 'polypeptide(L)'
;MATPTEGAEASGMPQLAIETFPNQIFWLLIALAVIYFVLARIALPRIGATLEERQDAIANDLERAADYRRQAEDAETAYEKALADARAEANRIADEARAEVQKEVDAAMAKADAEISEQTAESEKRIAAIRDEAAAAVESVAKDTAQALVAALTPDLADDAAVNAAVSARVKS
;
A
#
# COMPACT_ATOMS: atom_id res chain seq x y z
N MET A 1 13.69 30.87 125.40
CA MET A 1 12.49 30.74 124.53
C MET A 1 12.68 31.71 123.36
N ALA A 2 12.39 31.24 122.15
CA ALA A 2 12.57 31.87 120.83
C ALA A 2 13.94 31.68 120.13
N THR A 3 13.95 30.82 119.12
CA THR A 3 14.88 30.81 117.97
C THR A 3 14.57 31.98 117.03
N PRO A 4 15.57 32.60 116.39
CA PRO A 4 15.39 33.26 115.11
C PRO A 4 16.11 32.52 113.97
N THR A 5 15.49 32.63 112.80
CA THR A 5 15.67 31.93 111.53
C THR A 5 16.84 32.47 110.69
N GLU A 6 17.27 31.65 109.71
CA GLU A 6 18.23 31.89 108.63
C GLU A 6 18.24 33.28 107.97
N GLY A 7 19.43 33.71 107.55
CA GLY A 7 19.67 34.79 106.58
C GLY A 7 20.75 34.37 105.59
N ALA A 8 20.34 34.18 104.34
CA ALA A 8 21.07 33.52 103.25
C ALA A 8 22.30 34.28 102.74
N GLU A 9 23.33 33.51 102.37
CA GLU A 9 24.43 33.95 101.53
C GLU A 9 23.93 34.48 100.18
N ALA A 10 24.51 35.59 99.74
CA ALA A 10 24.40 36.05 98.36
C ALA A 10 25.28 35.18 97.45
N SER A 11 24.91 33.90 97.28
CA SER A 11 25.43 33.06 96.21
C SER A 11 24.82 33.57 94.90
N GLY A 12 25.68 34.01 93.97
CA GLY A 12 25.27 34.23 92.58
C GLY A 12 24.50 33.03 92.06
N MET A 13 23.56 33.26 91.14
CA MET A 13 22.68 32.21 90.60
C MET A 13 23.49 30.93 90.34
N PRO A 14 23.18 29.80 90.99
CA PRO A 14 24.01 28.58 90.94
C PRO A 14 24.20 28.02 89.51
N GLN A 15 23.39 28.51 88.58
CA GLN A 15 23.40 28.27 87.13
C GLN A 15 24.64 28.86 86.42
N LEU A 16 25.26 29.90 87.00
CA LEU A 16 26.40 30.64 86.43
C LEU A 16 27.73 30.34 87.16
N ALA A 17 27.75 29.30 88.01
CA ALA A 17 28.95 28.87 88.69
C ALA A 17 29.92 28.21 87.68
N ILE A 18 30.95 28.96 87.27
CA ILE A 18 31.96 28.59 86.25
C ILE A 18 32.68 27.27 86.60
N GLU A 19 32.73 26.90 87.89
CA GLU A 19 33.32 25.64 88.36
C GLU A 19 32.64 24.39 87.78
N THR A 20 31.37 24.46 87.39
CA THR A 20 30.62 23.33 86.81
C THR A 20 30.78 23.20 85.29
N PHE A 21 31.26 24.24 84.61
CA PHE A 21 31.33 24.31 83.15
C PHE A 21 32.25 23.25 82.52
N PRO A 22 33.44 22.93 83.06
CA PRO A 22 34.31 21.91 82.47
C PRO A 22 33.63 20.53 82.34
N ASN A 23 32.86 20.12 83.34
CA ASN A 23 32.12 18.85 83.31
C ASN A 23 30.98 18.89 82.28
N GLN A 24 30.22 20.00 82.22
CA GLN A 24 29.17 20.17 81.21
C GLN A 24 29.73 20.19 79.79
N ILE A 25 30.82 20.90 79.56
CA ILE A 25 31.52 20.95 78.26
C ILE A 25 32.04 19.56 77.88
N PHE A 26 32.62 18.82 78.82
CA PHE A 26 33.09 17.45 78.55
C PHE A 26 31.96 16.53 78.07
N TRP A 27 30.82 16.50 78.78
CA TRP A 27 29.67 15.70 78.35
C TRP A 27 29.03 16.22 77.06
N LEU A 28 29.01 17.54 76.84
CA LEU A 28 28.56 18.14 75.58
C LEU A 28 29.42 17.66 74.41
N LEU A 29 30.75 17.66 74.55
CA LEU A 29 31.67 17.17 73.53
C LEU A 29 31.46 15.67 73.26
N ILE A 30 31.24 14.87 74.30
CA ILE A 30 30.92 13.44 74.14
C ILE A 30 29.61 13.27 73.37
N ALA A 31 28.54 13.95 73.79
CA ALA A 31 27.24 13.86 73.12
C ALA A 31 27.32 14.31 71.66
N LEU A 32 28.03 15.41 71.40
CA LEU A 32 28.29 15.92 70.05
C LEU A 32 29.07 14.91 69.21
N ALA A 33 30.13 14.30 69.76
CA ALA A 33 30.92 13.29 69.07
C ALA A 33 30.08 12.04 68.73
N VAL A 34 29.22 11.59 69.65
CA VAL A 34 28.31 10.46 69.42
C VAL A 34 27.30 10.80 68.32
N ILE A 35 26.65 11.97 68.38
CA ILE A 35 25.71 12.41 67.35
C ILE A 35 26.42 12.54 65.99
N TYR A 36 27.59 13.16 65.96
CA TYR A 36 28.40 13.29 64.75
C TYR A 36 28.73 11.93 64.14
N PHE A 37 29.16 10.97 64.96
CA PHE A 37 29.47 9.61 64.50
C PHE A 37 28.24 8.90 63.93
N VAL A 38 27.08 9.02 64.59
CA VAL A 38 25.81 8.46 64.10
C VAL A 38 25.41 9.10 62.78
N LEU A 39 25.49 10.42 62.65
CA LEU A 39 25.16 11.12 61.40
C LEU A 39 26.11 10.73 60.28
N ALA A 40 27.42 10.77 60.54
CA ALA A 40 28.46 10.47 59.56
C ALA A 40 28.37 9.01 59.08
N ARG A 41 28.06 8.07 59.99
CA ARG A 41 28.17 6.64 59.70
C ARG A 41 26.86 5.92 59.43
N ILE A 42 25.72 6.53 59.76
CA ILE A 42 24.39 5.92 59.56
C ILE A 42 23.48 6.83 58.73
N ALA A 43 23.32 8.10 59.11
CA ALA A 43 22.34 8.97 58.45
C ALA A 43 22.77 9.37 57.02
N LEU A 44 23.99 9.90 56.86
CA LEU A 44 24.52 10.29 55.54
C LEU A 44 24.58 9.12 54.54
N PRO A 45 25.13 7.94 54.88
CA PRO A 45 25.18 6.84 53.91
C PRO A 45 23.79 6.33 53.51
N ARG A 46 22.80 6.36 54.41
CA ARG A 46 21.42 5.99 54.06
C ARG A 46 20.78 6.98 53.08
N ILE A 47 20.96 8.27 53.29
CA ILE A 47 20.44 9.30 52.39
C ILE A 47 21.14 9.19 51.02
N GLY A 48 22.47 9.00 51.03
CA GLY A 48 23.26 8.77 49.82
C GLY A 48 22.75 7.59 49.01
N ALA A 49 22.55 6.43 49.66
CA ALA A 49 22.04 5.23 49.00
C ALA A 49 20.66 5.44 48.35
N THR A 50 19.73 6.13 49.02
CA THR A 50 18.40 6.40 48.44
C THR A 50 18.45 7.38 47.27
N LEU A 51 19.43 8.29 47.28
CA LEU A 51 19.60 9.26 46.19
C LEU A 51 20.23 8.58 44.97
N GLU A 52 21.20 7.70 45.18
CA GLU A 52 21.83 6.86 44.15
C GLU A 52 20.79 5.93 43.51
N GLU A 53 19.99 5.21 44.30
CA GLU A 53 18.91 4.34 43.79
C GLU A 53 17.92 5.10 42.90
N ARG A 54 17.57 6.34 43.27
CA ARG A 54 16.71 7.20 42.44
C ARG A 54 17.40 7.67 41.17
N GLN A 55 18.67 8.04 41.25
CA GLN A 55 19.44 8.46 40.07
C GLN A 55 19.57 7.30 39.08
N ASP A 56 19.87 6.10 39.57
CA ASP A 56 19.97 4.89 38.76
C ASP A 56 18.64 4.52 38.13
N ALA A 57 17.53 4.58 38.89
CA ALA A 57 16.20 4.33 38.35
C ALA A 57 15.83 5.32 37.24
N ILE A 58 16.08 6.62 37.45
CA ILE A 58 15.83 7.66 36.44
C ILE A 58 16.70 7.46 35.20
N ALA A 59 17.98 7.14 35.39
CA ALA A 59 18.90 6.88 34.29
C ALA A 59 18.46 5.66 33.47
N ASN A 60 18.07 4.57 34.14
CA ASN A 60 17.55 3.38 33.48
C ASN A 60 16.25 3.66 32.73
N ASP A 61 15.31 4.39 33.33
CA ASP A 61 14.06 4.75 32.68
C ASP A 61 14.29 5.64 31.44
N LEU A 62 15.25 6.57 31.52
CA LEU A 62 15.64 7.42 30.39
C LEU A 62 16.28 6.62 29.26
N GLU A 63 17.17 5.68 29.57
CA GLU A 63 17.79 4.79 28.60
C GLU A 63 16.73 3.92 27.91
N ARG A 64 15.83 3.31 28.68
CA ARG A 64 14.71 2.52 28.14
C ARG A 64 13.79 3.36 27.27
N ALA A 65 13.48 4.59 27.67
CA ALA A 65 12.68 5.50 26.86
C ALA A 65 13.37 5.86 25.54
N ALA A 66 14.69 6.12 25.57
CA ALA A 66 15.48 6.39 24.37
C ALA A 66 15.53 5.17 23.44
N ASP A 67 15.67 3.97 23.98
CA ASP A 67 15.67 2.73 23.21
C ASP A 67 14.31 2.43 22.59
N TYR A 68 13.21 2.63 23.32
CA TYR A 68 11.87 2.49 22.76
C TYR A 68 11.60 3.52 21.67
N ARG A 69 12.07 4.75 21.85
CA ARG A 69 11.98 5.78 20.81
C ARG A 69 12.76 5.38 19.56
N ARG A 70 14.00 4.89 19.71
CA ARG A 70 14.81 4.42 18.57
C ARG A 70 14.13 3.26 17.85
N GLN A 71 13.61 2.28 18.60
CA GLN A 71 12.86 1.15 18.01
C GLN A 71 11.60 1.61 17.27
N ALA A 72 10.90 2.63 17.78
CA ALA A 72 9.74 3.19 17.11
C ALA A 72 10.13 3.91 15.80
N GLU A 73 11.18 4.74 15.82
CA GLU A 73 11.70 5.43 14.63
C GLU A 73 12.21 4.42 13.56
N ASP A 74 12.89 3.36 13.98
CA ASP A 74 13.35 2.28 13.10
C ASP A 74 12.16 1.51 12.50
N ALA A 75 11.16 1.20 13.31
CA ALA A 75 9.95 0.51 12.86
C ALA A 75 9.11 1.38 11.90
N GLU A 76 8.99 2.68 12.16
CA GLU A 76 8.33 3.64 11.28
C GLU A 76 9.05 3.71 9.93
N THR A 77 10.38 3.85 9.93
CA THR A 77 11.19 3.86 8.71
C THR A 77 11.04 2.56 7.91
N ALA A 78 11.07 1.41 8.59
CA ALA A 78 10.88 0.12 7.94
C ALA A 78 9.46 -0.04 7.35
N TYR A 79 8.44 0.45 8.06
CA TYR A 79 7.06 0.45 7.60
C TYR A 79 6.86 1.34 6.38
N GLU A 80 7.36 2.58 6.42
CA GLU A 80 7.28 3.51 5.30
C GLU A 80 7.98 2.96 4.05
N LYS A 81 9.16 2.34 4.22
CA LYS A 81 9.87 1.67 3.14
C LYS A 81 9.05 0.52 2.56
N ALA A 82 8.53 -0.38 3.42
CA ALA A 82 7.70 -1.49 2.96
C ALA A 82 6.45 -1.02 2.21
N LEU A 83 5.83 0.08 2.66
CA LEU A 83 4.69 0.69 1.99
C LEU A 83 5.08 1.28 0.62
N ALA A 84 6.22 1.95 0.53
CA ALA A 84 6.74 2.49 -0.73
C ALA A 84 7.05 1.37 -1.72
N ASP A 85 7.74 0.32 -1.27
CA ASP A 85 8.09 -0.84 -2.09
C ASP A 85 6.83 -1.58 -2.58
N ALA A 86 5.83 -1.77 -1.70
CA ALA A 86 4.56 -2.39 -2.09
C ALA A 86 3.77 -1.56 -3.12
N ARG A 87 3.79 -0.23 -3.00
CA ARG A 87 3.17 0.67 -3.99
C ARG A 87 3.89 0.63 -5.33
N ALA A 88 5.22 0.63 -5.31
CA ALA A 88 6.03 0.52 -6.52
C ALA A 88 5.76 -0.81 -7.23
N GLU A 89 5.71 -1.91 -6.48
CA GLU A 89 5.41 -3.23 -7.00
C GLU A 89 3.98 -3.34 -7.56
N ALA A 90 2.98 -2.79 -6.87
CA ALA A 90 1.61 -2.75 -7.36
C ALA A 90 1.49 -1.98 -8.70
N ASN A 91 2.19 -0.85 -8.82
CA ASN A 91 2.23 -0.08 -10.06
C ASN A 91 2.92 -0.88 -11.18
N ARG A 92 4.04 -1.54 -10.88
CA ARG A 92 4.74 -2.40 -11.83
C ARG A 92 3.85 -3.52 -12.35
N ILE A 93 3.15 -4.23 -11.46
CA ILE A 93 2.20 -5.29 -11.84
C ILE A 93 1.06 -4.73 -12.69
N ALA A 94 0.52 -3.55 -12.35
CA ALA A 94 -0.55 -2.93 -13.11
C ALA A 94 -0.10 -2.56 -14.53
N ASP A 95 1.12 -2.04 -14.68
CA ASP A 95 1.67 -1.68 -15.98
C ASP A 95 2.04 -2.91 -16.82
N GLU A 96 2.62 -3.94 -16.21
CA GLU A 96 2.87 -5.24 -16.85
C GLU A 96 1.55 -5.88 -17.34
N ALA A 97 0.51 -5.88 -16.51
CA ALA A 97 -0.80 -6.42 -16.88
C ALA A 97 -1.45 -5.63 -18.03
N ARG A 98 -1.36 -4.30 -18.01
CA ARG A 98 -1.86 -3.46 -19.11
C ARG A 98 -1.12 -3.74 -20.41
N ALA A 99 0.21 -3.90 -20.36
CA ALA A 99 1.02 -4.20 -21.52
C ALA A 99 0.66 -5.58 -22.12
N GLU A 100 0.48 -6.60 -21.29
CA GLU A 100 0.09 -7.93 -21.77
C GLU A 100 -1.33 -7.93 -22.36
N VAL A 101 -2.30 -7.29 -21.68
CA VAL A 101 -3.66 -7.15 -22.21
C VAL A 101 -3.66 -6.41 -23.54
N GLN A 102 -2.90 -5.33 -23.68
CA GLN A 102 -2.83 -4.60 -24.95
C GLN A 102 -2.30 -5.49 -26.08
N LYS A 103 -1.26 -6.29 -25.80
CA LYS A 103 -0.68 -7.22 -26.76
C LYS A 103 -1.66 -8.33 -27.15
N GLU A 104 -2.43 -8.86 -26.19
CA GLU A 104 -3.49 -9.83 -26.48
C GLU A 104 -4.60 -9.23 -27.34
N VAL A 105 -5.02 -8.00 -27.04
CA VAL A 105 -6.01 -7.26 -27.83
C VAL A 105 -5.51 -7.03 -29.26
N ASP A 106 -4.27 -6.57 -29.43
CA ASP A 106 -3.68 -6.33 -30.75
C ASP A 106 -3.60 -7.63 -31.57
N ALA A 107 -3.21 -8.74 -30.92
CA ALA A 107 -3.17 -10.06 -31.56
C ALA A 107 -4.56 -10.57 -31.94
N ALA A 108 -5.56 -10.37 -31.07
CA ALA A 108 -6.95 -10.75 -31.34
C ALA A 108 -7.55 -9.92 -32.48
N MET A 109 -7.27 -8.61 -32.52
CA MET A 109 -7.67 -7.73 -33.62
C MET A 109 -7.04 -8.18 -34.95
N ALA A 110 -5.73 -8.41 -34.99
CA ALA A 110 -5.05 -8.86 -36.20
C ALA A 110 -5.60 -10.20 -36.72
N LYS A 111 -5.95 -11.12 -35.82
CA LYS A 111 -6.59 -12.39 -36.18
C LYS A 111 -8.00 -12.17 -36.73
N ALA A 112 -8.81 -11.34 -36.07
CA ALA A 112 -10.16 -11.01 -36.51
C ALA A 112 -10.15 -10.35 -37.90
N ASP A 113 -9.24 -9.41 -38.14
CA ASP A 113 -9.10 -8.73 -39.43
C ASP A 113 -8.72 -9.72 -40.55
N ALA A 114 -7.82 -10.67 -40.26
CA ALA A 114 -7.47 -11.73 -41.21
C ALA A 114 -8.65 -12.64 -41.55
N GLU A 115 -9.40 -13.10 -40.54
CA GLU A 115 -10.60 -13.94 -40.71
C GLU A 115 -11.69 -13.19 -41.50
N ILE A 116 -11.93 -11.91 -41.19
CA ILE A 116 -12.88 -11.06 -41.92
C ILE A 116 -12.46 -10.91 -43.38
N SER A 117 -11.18 -10.66 -43.64
CA SER A 117 -10.66 -10.53 -45.01
C SER A 117 -10.83 -11.82 -45.80
N GLU A 118 -10.56 -12.98 -45.21
CA GLU A 118 -10.74 -14.29 -45.84
C GLU A 118 -12.22 -14.55 -46.13
N GLN A 119 -13.09 -14.34 -45.14
CA GLN A 119 -14.53 -14.54 -45.30
C GLN A 119 -15.14 -13.61 -46.35
N THR A 120 -14.63 -12.38 -46.44
CA THR A 120 -15.06 -11.41 -47.46
C THR A 120 -14.65 -11.88 -48.85
N ALA A 121 -13.41 -12.31 -49.04
CA ALA A 121 -12.92 -12.84 -50.32
C ALA A 121 -13.68 -14.13 -50.75
N GLU A 122 -14.02 -15.00 -49.81
CA GLU A 122 -14.86 -16.18 -50.08
C GLU A 122 -16.28 -15.78 -50.51
N SER A 123 -16.88 -14.83 -49.79
CA SER A 123 -18.22 -14.32 -50.09
C SER A 123 -18.26 -13.65 -51.47
N GLU A 124 -17.25 -12.86 -51.83
CA GLU A 124 -17.11 -12.26 -53.15
C GLU A 124 -17.04 -13.31 -54.27
N LYS A 125 -16.26 -14.38 -54.08
CA LYS A 125 -16.20 -15.50 -55.04
C LYS A 125 -17.55 -16.19 -55.19
N ARG A 126 -18.25 -16.45 -54.09
CA ARG A 126 -19.60 -17.05 -54.11
C ARG A 126 -20.60 -16.15 -54.82
N ILE A 127 -20.57 -14.85 -54.56
CA ILE A 127 -21.44 -13.88 -55.24
C ILE A 127 -21.13 -13.83 -56.74
N ALA A 128 -19.86 -13.85 -57.13
CA ALA A 128 -19.47 -13.90 -58.54
C ALA A 128 -20.00 -15.17 -59.23
N ALA A 129 -19.82 -16.34 -58.62
CA ALA A 129 -20.34 -17.60 -59.15
C ALA A 129 -21.87 -17.60 -59.29
N ILE A 130 -22.61 -17.08 -58.30
CA ILE A 130 -24.07 -16.95 -58.37
C ILE A 130 -24.49 -15.98 -59.49
N ARG A 131 -23.74 -14.89 -59.71
CA ARG A 131 -24.01 -13.96 -60.81
C ARG A 131 -23.80 -14.60 -62.17
N ASP A 132 -22.73 -15.38 -62.34
CA ASP A 132 -22.43 -16.08 -63.58
C ASP A 132 -23.49 -17.16 -63.88
N GLU A 133 -23.87 -17.95 -62.87
CA GLU A 133 -24.95 -18.95 -62.97
C GLU A 133 -26.29 -18.30 -63.32
N ALA A 134 -26.64 -17.20 -62.65
CA ALA A 134 -27.88 -16.47 -62.92
C ALA A 134 -27.89 -15.89 -64.34
N ALA A 135 -26.76 -15.36 -64.83
CA ALA A 135 -26.63 -14.86 -66.19
C ALA A 135 -26.82 -15.99 -67.23
N ALA A 136 -26.22 -17.16 -66.99
CA ALA A 136 -26.40 -18.33 -67.86
C ALA A 136 -27.86 -18.83 -67.86
N ALA A 137 -28.49 -18.88 -66.69
CA ALA A 137 -29.89 -19.27 -66.56
C ALA A 137 -30.84 -18.29 -67.29
N VAL A 138 -30.60 -16.98 -67.17
CA VAL A 138 -31.35 -15.95 -67.92
C VAL A 138 -31.17 -16.12 -69.43
N GLU A 139 -29.95 -16.38 -69.90
CA GLU A 139 -29.70 -16.63 -71.33
C GLU A 139 -30.46 -17.87 -71.83
N SER A 140 -30.46 -18.97 -71.06
CA SER A 140 -31.21 -20.18 -71.39
C SER A 140 -32.72 -19.91 -71.46
N VAL A 141 -33.29 -19.31 -70.42
CA VAL A 141 -34.73 -19.01 -70.36
C VAL A 141 -35.13 -18.04 -71.48
N ALA A 142 -34.28 -17.06 -71.81
CA ALA A 142 -34.52 -16.15 -72.92
C ALA A 142 -34.54 -16.87 -74.27
N LYS A 143 -33.62 -17.82 -74.50
CA LYS A 143 -33.60 -18.65 -75.72
C LYS A 143 -34.84 -19.53 -75.82
N ASP A 144 -35.18 -20.26 -74.76
CA ASP A 144 -36.35 -21.15 -74.71
C ASP A 144 -37.65 -20.35 -74.96
N THR A 145 -37.77 -19.18 -74.32
CA THR A 145 -38.94 -18.31 -74.49
C THR A 145 -39.02 -17.72 -75.90
N ALA A 146 -37.89 -17.28 -76.47
CA ALA A 146 -37.84 -16.75 -77.83
C ALA A 146 -38.18 -17.81 -78.88
N GLN A 147 -37.67 -19.04 -78.73
CA GLN A 147 -38.02 -20.17 -79.59
C GLN A 147 -39.51 -20.48 -79.52
N ALA A 148 -40.08 -20.55 -78.31
CA ALA A 148 -41.52 -20.77 -78.13
C ALA A 148 -42.38 -19.67 -78.79
N LEU A 149 -41.95 -18.40 -78.69
CA LEU A 149 -42.63 -17.28 -79.34
C LEU A 149 -42.54 -17.35 -80.89
N VAL A 150 -41.37 -17.67 -81.44
CA VAL A 150 -41.18 -17.79 -82.90
C VAL A 150 -41.99 -18.96 -83.47
N ALA A 151 -41.99 -20.11 -82.79
CA ALA A 151 -42.79 -21.26 -83.18
C ALA A 151 -44.31 -20.96 -83.17
N ALA A 152 -44.78 -20.15 -82.21
CA ALA A 152 -46.19 -19.78 -82.10
C ALA A 152 -46.62 -18.73 -83.14
N LEU A 153 -45.73 -17.81 -83.54
CA LEU A 153 -46.06 -16.66 -84.41
C LEU A 153 -45.71 -16.88 -85.89
N THR A 154 -44.70 -17.70 -86.19
CA THR A 154 -44.20 -17.89 -87.57
C THR A 154 -43.71 -19.34 -87.79
N PRO A 155 -44.65 -20.30 -87.95
CA PRO A 155 -44.33 -21.73 -87.99
C PRO A 155 -43.41 -22.16 -89.14
N ASP A 156 -43.42 -21.44 -90.26
CA ASP A 156 -42.69 -21.81 -91.49
C ASP A 156 -41.23 -21.28 -91.54
N LEU A 157 -40.78 -20.53 -90.52
CA LEU A 157 -39.44 -19.91 -90.45
C LEU A 157 -38.69 -20.21 -89.14
N ALA A 158 -39.12 -21.23 -88.41
CA ALA A 158 -38.50 -21.64 -87.15
C ALA A 158 -37.12 -22.29 -87.38
N ASP A 159 -36.09 -21.46 -87.51
CA ASP A 159 -34.69 -21.89 -87.43
C ASP A 159 -34.15 -21.62 -86.02
N ASP A 160 -34.07 -22.68 -85.22
CA ASP A 160 -33.56 -22.65 -83.84
C ASP A 160 -32.13 -22.09 -83.75
N ALA A 161 -31.30 -22.32 -84.77
CA ALA A 161 -29.93 -21.81 -84.78
C ALA A 161 -29.90 -20.28 -84.95
N ALA A 162 -30.75 -19.74 -85.82
CA ALA A 162 -30.87 -18.31 -86.05
C ALA A 162 -31.42 -17.57 -84.83
N VAL A 163 -32.45 -18.14 -84.16
CA VAL A 163 -33.05 -17.56 -82.94
C VAL A 163 -32.03 -17.52 -81.79
N ASN A 164 -31.32 -18.63 -81.56
CA ASN A 164 -30.29 -18.70 -80.52
C ASN A 164 -29.15 -17.71 -80.77
N ALA A 165 -28.70 -17.56 -82.02
CA ALA A 165 -27.66 -16.59 -82.39
C ALA A 165 -28.12 -15.14 -82.15
N ALA A 166 -29.38 -14.82 -82.48
CA ALA A 166 -29.95 -13.48 -82.28
C ALA A 166 -30.11 -13.12 -80.80
N VAL A 167 -30.57 -14.08 -79.96
CA VAL A 167 -30.71 -13.88 -78.51
C VAL A 167 -29.34 -13.71 -77.85
N SER A 168 -28.36 -14.57 -78.15
CA SER A 168 -27.00 -14.44 -77.59
C SER A 168 -26.32 -13.11 -78.00
N ALA A 169 -26.56 -12.61 -79.21
CA ALA A 169 -26.05 -11.31 -79.64
C ALA A 169 -26.68 -10.14 -78.84
N ARG A 170 -27.94 -10.28 -78.39
CA ARG A 170 -28.64 -9.26 -77.59
C ARG A 170 -28.41 -9.34 -76.09
N VAL A 171 -28.16 -10.52 -75.54
CA VAL A 171 -27.81 -10.69 -74.12
C VAL A 171 -26.38 -10.19 -73.84
N LYS A 172 -25.50 -10.18 -74.84
CA LYS A 172 -24.13 -9.64 -74.75
C LYS A 172 -24.01 -8.12 -74.95
N SER A 173 -25.06 -7.43 -75.40
CA SER A 173 -25.06 -5.96 -75.64
C SER A 173 -25.56 -5.19 -74.43
#